data_AF-A0A8B8BE85-F1
#
_entry.id   AF-A0A8B8BE85-F1
#
_cell.length_a   1.000
_cell.length_b   1.000
_cell.length_c   1.000
_cell.angle_alpha   90.00
_cell.angle_beta   90.00
_cell.angle_gamma   90.00
#
_symmetry.space_group_name_H-M   'P 1'
#
loop_
_entity.id
_entity.type
_entity.pdbx_description
1 polymer ?
#
loop_
_entity_poly.entity_id
_entity_poly.type
_entity_poly.pdbx_seq_one_letter_code
_entity_poly.pdbx_strand_id
1 'polypeptide(L)'
;MPCFCPDEAIFVLNKWDTILEEDHRRELIDITKEKLHELWEEIDDNNIFKLAAASEENKYRTMFEDFLKVLKNVIDKNENKRIKIHLDFLEKHLEECNRVVSTKLQFAGQTTTKSENSLYQAQKELKELENILKEAKSDLQRTFEFFVWNAADRLYRFIHTVNFKRDILSNTEKLTRLGIEEELKKRVERKISVWHGENIEHIFLETFLNIHGERFKKIHEKLHIIKDDMQGIKTPFTAYPRIAAALASSIGSSGTGILGSLVVSRFLGSPYAAVGVAAVGIVGGLLVAGLGALNLQDDFDTIRARAYTAIVDTLSMENIQKEMRASYEKDIKTVIQTFMEGELQKEINNLNKNIDTMLRHLDDYSKEEVALRSLRTKISYNIKELNVVARTKIRSI
;
A
#
# COMPACT_ATOMS: atom_id res chain seq x y z
N MET A 1 14.45 -2.36 -15.44
CA MET A 1 14.18 -1.74 -16.75
C MET A 1 15.39 -0.91 -17.14
N PRO A 2 15.93 -1.07 -18.35
CA PRO A 2 16.88 -0.11 -18.90
C PRO A 2 16.12 1.16 -19.33
N CYS A 3 16.68 2.34 -19.49
CA CYS A 3 18.02 2.87 -19.27
C CYS A 3 17.94 4.35 -19.66
N PHE A 4 17.14 5.14 -18.95
CA PHE A 4 17.20 6.60 -19.09
C PHE A 4 17.05 7.24 -17.71
N CYS A 5 18.17 7.76 -17.21
CA CYS A 5 18.29 8.54 -15.99
C CYS A 5 18.56 9.97 -16.51
N PRO A 6 17.58 10.89 -16.52
CA PRO A 6 17.77 12.22 -17.09
C PRO A 6 18.94 12.99 -16.46
N ASP A 7 19.17 12.76 -15.17
CA ASP A 7 20.30 13.21 -14.34
C ASP A 7 21.68 12.69 -14.78
N GLU A 8 21.73 11.69 -15.67
CA GLU A 8 22.98 11.13 -16.23
C GLU A 8 23.00 11.14 -17.75
N ALA A 9 21.99 11.74 -18.38
CA ALA A 9 21.89 11.87 -19.81
C ALA A 9 22.86 12.95 -20.30
N ILE A 10 23.64 12.63 -21.33
CA ILE A 10 24.53 13.57 -22.01
C ILE A 10 23.94 13.89 -23.38
N PHE A 11 23.70 15.17 -23.63
CA PHE A 11 23.19 15.68 -24.91
C PHE A 11 24.34 16.27 -25.71
N VAL A 12 24.43 15.90 -26.99
CA VAL A 12 25.52 16.35 -27.87
C VAL A 12 24.93 17.08 -29.07
N LEU A 13 25.20 18.37 -29.14
CA LEU A 13 24.89 19.24 -30.27
C LEU A 13 26.08 19.24 -31.23
N ASN A 14 26.09 18.27 -32.15
CA ASN A 14 27.17 18.13 -33.13
C ASN A 14 27.01 19.14 -34.29
N LYS A 15 28.10 19.36 -35.05
CA LYS A 15 28.21 20.32 -36.16
C LYS A 15 28.04 21.78 -35.73
N TRP A 16 28.48 22.13 -34.53
CA TRP A 16 28.38 23.48 -33.99
C TRP A 16 29.15 24.52 -34.84
N ASP A 17 30.15 24.07 -35.57
CA ASP A 17 30.93 24.84 -36.55
C ASP A 17 30.11 25.33 -37.75
N THR A 18 29.01 24.66 -38.10
CA THR A 18 28.19 25.01 -39.27
C THR A 18 27.26 26.20 -39.06
N ILE A 19 27.06 26.62 -37.81
CA ILE A 19 26.25 27.80 -37.48
C ILE A 19 27.16 29.02 -37.56
N LEU A 20 26.98 29.89 -38.55
CA LEU A 20 27.93 30.98 -38.84
C LEU A 20 27.74 32.21 -37.94
N GLU A 21 26.51 32.46 -37.48
CA GLU A 21 26.16 33.66 -36.72
C GLU A 21 26.13 33.37 -35.21
N GLU A 22 26.84 34.19 -34.43
CA GLU A 22 26.95 34.04 -32.98
C GLU A 22 25.63 34.28 -32.23
N ASP A 23 24.74 35.10 -32.78
CA ASP A 23 23.43 35.34 -32.18
C ASP A 23 22.53 34.09 -32.35
N HIS A 24 22.55 33.46 -33.53
CA HIS A 24 21.85 32.19 -33.76
C HIS A 24 22.41 31.04 -32.91
N ARG A 25 23.73 31.03 -32.64
CA ARG A 25 24.34 30.04 -31.72
C ARG A 25 23.81 30.18 -30.29
N ARG A 26 23.65 31.42 -29.81
CA ARG A 26 23.14 31.70 -28.45
C ARG A 26 21.66 31.36 -28.33
N GLU A 27 20.85 31.77 -29.30
CA GLU A 27 19.43 31.45 -29.32
C GLU A 27 19.18 29.93 -29.36
N LEU A 28 19.93 29.19 -30.20
CA LEU A 28 19.74 27.74 -30.32
C LEU A 28 20.06 26.99 -29.02
N ILE A 29 21.13 27.36 -28.31
CA ILE A 29 21.46 26.68 -27.05
C ILE A 29 20.43 26.97 -25.97
N ASP A 30 19.95 28.21 -25.87
CA ASP A 30 18.97 28.61 -24.84
C ASP A 30 17.63 27.91 -25.08
N ILE A 31 17.12 27.90 -26.32
CA ILE A 31 15.89 27.16 -26.69
C ILE A 31 16.06 25.65 -26.44
N THR A 32 17.23 25.09 -26.73
CA THR A 32 17.48 23.67 -26.52
C THR A 32 17.42 23.32 -25.04
N LYS A 33 18.05 24.13 -24.18
CA LYS A 33 18.02 23.95 -22.72
C LYS A 33 16.61 24.06 -22.17
N GLU A 34 15.88 25.09 -22.58
CA GLU A 34 14.49 25.31 -22.17
C GLU A 34 13.62 24.08 -22.49
N LYS A 35 13.67 23.60 -23.74
CA LYS A 35 12.90 22.42 -24.16
C LYS A 35 13.33 21.13 -23.47
N LEU A 36 14.62 20.97 -23.16
CA LEU A 36 15.10 19.81 -22.42
C LEU A 36 14.56 19.83 -20.98
N HIS A 37 14.55 20.99 -20.32
CA HIS A 37 13.99 21.13 -18.98
C HIS A 37 12.45 21.05 -18.93
N GLU A 38 11.76 21.44 -19.99
CA GLU A 38 10.30 21.20 -20.12
C GLU A 38 9.96 19.70 -20.10
N LEU A 39 10.83 18.87 -20.69
CA LEU A 39 10.64 17.42 -20.77
C LEU A 39 11.22 16.69 -19.56
N TRP A 40 12.36 17.17 -19.06
CA TRP A 40 13.14 16.56 -17.98
C TRP A 40 13.84 17.66 -17.17
N GLU A 41 13.19 18.09 -16.09
CA GLU A 41 13.69 19.12 -15.19
C GLU A 41 15.06 18.75 -14.59
N GLU A 42 15.36 17.45 -14.46
CA GLU A 42 16.54 16.91 -13.79
C GLU A 42 17.83 16.90 -14.62
N ILE A 43 17.78 17.33 -15.89
CA ILE A 43 18.98 17.42 -16.75
C ILE A 43 19.90 18.52 -16.22
N ASP A 44 21.18 18.21 -16.02
CA ASP A 44 22.19 19.23 -15.75
C ASP A 44 22.65 19.87 -17.07
N ASP A 45 22.60 21.21 -17.14
CA ASP A 45 23.13 22.01 -18.24
C ASP A 45 24.60 21.68 -18.58
N ASN A 46 25.39 21.24 -17.59
CA ASN A 46 26.77 20.78 -17.78
C ASN A 46 26.87 19.51 -18.62
N ASN A 47 25.76 18.81 -18.84
CA ASN A 47 25.68 17.62 -19.69
C ASN A 47 25.26 17.93 -21.14
N ILE A 48 25.05 19.19 -21.50
CA ILE A 48 24.69 19.62 -22.86
C ILE A 48 25.93 20.17 -23.57
N PHE A 49 26.55 19.35 -24.41
CA PHE A 49 27.82 19.67 -25.07
C PHE A 49 27.62 20.14 -26.50
N LYS A 50 28.34 21.21 -26.84
CA LYS A 50 28.48 21.72 -28.21
C LYS A 50 29.73 21.12 -28.82
N LEU A 51 29.60 20.36 -29.91
CA LEU A 51 30.73 19.70 -30.55
C LEU A 51 30.76 19.99 -32.05
N ALA A 52 31.96 19.98 -32.61
CA ALA A 52 32.19 19.95 -34.04
C ALA A 52 33.18 18.82 -34.33
N ALA A 53 32.69 17.58 -34.34
CA ALA A 53 33.54 16.40 -34.35
C ALA A 53 34.44 16.27 -35.60
N ALA A 54 34.08 16.95 -36.70
CA ALA A 54 34.83 16.95 -37.95
C ALA A 54 35.74 18.18 -38.12
N SER A 55 35.74 19.12 -37.18
CA SER A 55 36.54 20.35 -37.27
C SER A 55 37.91 20.18 -36.62
N GLU A 56 38.95 20.65 -37.31
CA GLU A 56 40.33 20.64 -36.81
C GLU A 56 40.69 21.91 -36.03
N GLU A 57 39.75 22.86 -35.87
CA GLU A 57 40.04 24.09 -35.14
C GLU A 57 40.26 23.82 -33.63
N ASN A 58 41.32 24.41 -33.07
CA ASN A 58 41.72 24.22 -31.67
C ASN A 58 40.59 24.47 -30.65
N LYS A 59 39.67 25.40 -30.93
CA LYS A 59 38.56 25.73 -30.03
C LYS A 59 37.51 24.60 -29.89
N TYR A 60 37.37 23.74 -30.90
CA TYR A 60 36.46 22.59 -30.85
C TYR A 60 37.12 21.36 -30.24
N ARG A 61 38.45 21.27 -30.31
CA ARG A 61 39.23 20.25 -29.60
C ARG A 61 39.06 20.35 -28.09
N THR A 62 39.12 21.55 -27.52
CA THR A 62 38.90 21.75 -26.08
C THR A 62 37.48 21.35 -25.67
N MET A 63 36.47 21.66 -26.50
CA MET A 63 35.08 21.23 -26.24
C MET A 63 34.91 19.71 -26.26
N PHE A 64 35.65 19.02 -27.13
CA PHE A 64 35.67 17.55 -27.18
C PHE A 64 36.36 16.93 -25.96
N GLU A 65 37.46 17.53 -25.50
CA GLU A 65 38.16 17.11 -24.28
C GLU A 65 37.27 17.27 -23.03
N ASP A 66 36.50 18.36 -22.94
CA ASP A 66 35.51 18.57 -21.87
C ASP A 66 34.39 17.52 -21.89
N PHE A 67 33.86 17.21 -23.08
CA PHE A 67 32.89 16.13 -23.25
C PHE A 67 33.45 14.78 -22.80
N LEU A 68 34.67 14.41 -23.22
CA LEU A 68 35.29 13.14 -22.83
C LEU A 68 35.47 13.02 -21.32
N LYS A 69 35.84 14.12 -20.66
CA LYS A 69 35.96 14.17 -19.20
C LYS A 69 34.64 13.88 -18.50
N VAL A 70 33.54 14.50 -18.95
CA VAL A 70 32.21 14.27 -18.37
C VAL A 70 31.68 12.88 -18.69
N LEU A 71 31.86 12.40 -19.94
CA LEU A 71 31.51 11.03 -20.31
C LEU A 71 32.21 10.00 -19.43
N LYS A 72 33.51 10.17 -19.18
CA LYS A 72 34.28 9.29 -18.29
C LYS A 72 33.72 9.30 -16.87
N ASN A 73 33.41 10.48 -16.32
CA ASN A 73 32.79 10.59 -15.00
C ASN A 73 31.44 9.86 -14.92
N VAL A 74 30.60 9.97 -15.97
CA VAL A 74 29.31 9.27 -16.03
C VAL A 74 29.48 7.76 -16.14
N ILE A 75 30.48 7.29 -16.91
CA ILE A 75 30.84 5.86 -16.96
C ILE A 75 31.27 5.37 -15.59
N ASP A 76 32.23 6.05 -14.95
CA ASP A 76 32.75 5.66 -13.63
C ASP A 76 31.62 5.64 -12.57
N LYS A 77 30.74 6.65 -12.57
CA LYS A 77 29.55 6.70 -11.69
C LYS A 77 28.60 5.52 -11.93
N ASN A 78 28.35 5.17 -13.19
CA ASN A 78 27.47 4.06 -13.54
C ASN A 78 28.07 2.69 -13.22
N GLU A 79 29.36 2.50 -13.43
CA GLU A 79 30.08 1.32 -12.99
C GLU A 79 29.98 1.17 -11.46
N ASN A 80 30.14 2.25 -10.71
CA ASN A 80 29.98 2.26 -9.26
C ASN A 80 28.55 1.90 -8.81
N LYS A 81 27.53 2.44 -9.47
CA LYS A 81 26.12 2.06 -9.21
C LYS A 81 25.93 0.56 -9.41
N ARG A 82 26.43 -0.01 -10.51
CA ARG A 82 26.35 -1.45 -10.79
C ARG A 82 27.09 -2.28 -9.75
N ILE A 83 28.33 -1.89 -9.40
CA ILE A 83 29.12 -2.55 -8.35
C ILE A 83 28.35 -2.52 -7.03
N LYS A 84 27.80 -1.38 -6.62
CA LYS A 84 27.01 -1.25 -5.39
C LYS A 84 25.79 -2.18 -5.38
N ILE A 85 25.04 -2.23 -6.48
CA ILE A 85 23.87 -3.13 -6.61
C ILE A 85 24.30 -4.59 -6.49
N HIS A 86 25.39 -5.00 -7.16
CA HIS A 86 25.88 -6.36 -7.09
C HIS A 86 26.43 -6.72 -5.70
N LEU A 87 27.13 -5.80 -5.04
CA LEU A 87 27.60 -5.98 -3.68
C LEU A 87 26.44 -6.13 -2.69
N ASP A 88 25.43 -5.27 -2.77
CA ASP A 88 24.21 -5.35 -1.95
C ASP A 88 23.47 -6.69 -2.17
N PHE A 89 23.36 -7.14 -3.42
CA PHE A 89 22.80 -8.46 -3.73
C PHE A 89 23.61 -9.60 -3.08
N LEU A 90 24.94 -9.58 -3.23
CA LEU A 90 25.83 -10.61 -2.66
C LEU A 90 25.80 -10.61 -1.14
N GLU A 91 25.76 -9.43 -0.52
CA GLU A 91 25.64 -9.26 0.93
C GLU A 91 24.35 -9.91 1.42
N LYS A 92 23.20 -9.52 0.86
CA LYS A 92 21.89 -10.10 1.18
C LYS A 92 21.86 -11.62 0.97
N HIS A 93 22.51 -12.11 -0.09
CA HIS A 93 22.59 -13.54 -0.35
C HIS A 93 23.42 -14.28 0.70
N LEU A 94 24.58 -13.75 1.07
CA LEU A 94 25.45 -14.35 2.09
C LEU A 94 24.85 -14.26 3.49
N GLU A 95 24.16 -13.18 3.82
CA GLU A 95 23.38 -13.05 5.05
C GLU A 95 22.31 -14.13 5.14
N GLU A 96 21.58 -14.39 4.05
CA GLU A 96 20.59 -15.46 3.99
C GLU A 96 21.24 -16.83 4.14
N CYS A 97 22.38 -17.10 3.49
CA CYS A 97 23.15 -18.33 3.71
C CYS A 97 23.56 -18.46 5.19
N ASN A 98 24.08 -17.40 5.80
CA ASN A 98 24.53 -17.41 7.19
C ASN A 98 23.37 -17.70 8.15
N ARG A 99 22.21 -17.08 7.91
CA ARG A 99 20.98 -17.30 8.67
C ARG A 99 20.56 -18.76 8.63
N VAL A 100 20.47 -19.34 7.43
CA VAL A 100 20.06 -20.74 7.24
C VAL A 100 21.02 -21.70 7.94
N VAL A 101 22.33 -21.53 7.76
CA VAL A 101 23.34 -22.44 8.32
C VAL A 101 23.44 -22.29 9.84
N SER A 102 23.44 -21.07 10.37
CA SER A 102 23.49 -20.83 11.82
C SER A 102 22.34 -21.50 12.56
N THR A 103 21.19 -21.61 11.90
CA THR A 103 20.01 -22.23 12.49
C THR A 103 20.05 -23.74 12.47
N LYS A 104 20.37 -24.32 11.31
CA LYS A 104 20.58 -25.77 11.26
C LYS A 104 21.62 -26.20 12.29
N LEU A 105 22.65 -25.38 12.48
CA LEU A 105 23.65 -25.57 13.52
C LEU A 105 23.08 -25.44 14.94
N GLN A 106 22.18 -24.49 15.20
CA GLN A 106 21.50 -24.37 16.49
C GLN A 106 20.67 -25.61 16.80
N PHE A 107 19.94 -26.16 15.83
CA PHE A 107 19.18 -27.40 15.99
C PHE A 107 20.08 -28.61 16.19
N ALA A 108 21.20 -28.69 15.46
CA ALA A 108 22.20 -29.74 15.60
C ALA A 108 22.93 -29.67 16.96
N GLY A 109 23.14 -28.47 17.51
CA GLY A 109 23.82 -28.25 18.78
C GLY A 109 22.90 -28.29 20.02
N GLN A 110 21.58 -28.37 19.84
CA GLN A 110 20.63 -28.67 20.91
C GLN A 110 20.46 -30.18 21.03
N THR A 111 20.10 -30.69 22.22
CA THR A 111 19.69 -32.08 22.33
C THR A 111 18.46 -32.29 21.45
N THR A 112 18.41 -33.42 20.72
CA THR A 112 17.28 -33.84 19.86
C THR A 112 15.94 -33.58 20.55
N THR A 113 15.85 -33.91 21.85
CA THR A 113 14.68 -33.72 22.71
C THR A 113 14.27 -32.25 22.93
N LYS A 114 15.22 -31.30 23.02
CA LYS A 114 14.90 -29.87 23.18
C LYS A 114 14.37 -29.27 21.88
N SER A 115 15.01 -29.62 20.76
CA SER A 115 14.56 -29.23 19.41
C SER A 115 13.18 -29.82 19.08
N GLU A 116 12.93 -31.08 19.44
CA GLU A 116 11.62 -31.73 19.31
C GLU A 116 10.56 -31.01 20.15
N ASN A 117 10.84 -30.72 21.42
CA ASN A 117 9.88 -30.03 22.30
C ASN A 117 9.48 -28.65 21.76
N SER A 118 10.43 -27.87 21.23
CA SER A 118 10.13 -26.58 20.59
C SER A 118 9.27 -26.73 19.35
N LEU A 119 9.52 -27.74 18.50
CA LEU A 119 8.71 -27.98 17.31
C LEU A 119 7.29 -28.48 17.66
N TYR A 120 7.15 -29.33 18.68
CA TYR A 120 5.83 -29.75 19.18
C TYR A 120 5.06 -28.59 19.80
N GLN A 121 5.73 -27.69 20.52
CA GLN A 121 5.10 -26.48 21.04
C GLN A 121 4.64 -25.57 19.90
N ALA A 122 5.48 -25.32 18.89
CA ALA A 122 5.09 -24.56 17.70
C ALA A 122 3.88 -25.18 16.96
N GLN A 123 3.82 -26.52 16.88
CA GLN A 123 2.69 -27.23 16.29
C GLN A 123 1.40 -27.07 17.10
N LYS A 124 1.51 -27.07 18.44
CA LYS A 124 0.38 -26.80 19.34
C LYS A 124 -0.13 -25.37 19.15
N GLU A 125 0.77 -24.39 19.15
CA GLU A 125 0.44 -22.98 18.92
C GLU A 125 -0.22 -22.78 17.54
N LEU A 126 0.24 -23.50 16.51
CA LEU A 126 -0.34 -23.44 15.17
C LEU A 126 -1.76 -24.00 15.11
N LYS A 127 -2.06 -25.10 15.82
CA LYS A 127 -3.43 -25.64 15.93
C LYS A 127 -4.36 -24.67 16.65
N GLU A 128 -3.87 -24.02 17.71
CA GLU A 128 -4.63 -22.99 18.41
C GLU A 128 -4.88 -21.77 17.49
N LEU A 129 -3.91 -21.40 16.66
CA LEU A 129 -4.05 -20.35 15.66
C LEU A 129 -5.12 -20.68 14.60
N GLU A 130 -5.14 -21.91 14.10
CA GLU A 130 -6.17 -22.41 13.17
C GLU A 130 -7.58 -22.31 13.77
N ASN A 131 -7.72 -22.65 15.06
CA ASN A 131 -9.00 -22.53 15.76
C ASN A 131 -9.44 -21.07 15.90
N ILE A 132 -8.54 -20.17 16.29
CA ILE A 132 -8.82 -18.72 16.37
C ILE A 132 -9.24 -18.18 15.00
N LEU A 133 -8.57 -18.63 13.92
CA LEU A 133 -8.90 -18.23 12.55
C LEU A 133 -10.31 -18.70 12.15
N LYS A 134 -10.67 -19.94 12.51
CA LYS A 134 -11.99 -20.52 12.24
C LYS A 134 -13.10 -19.75 12.97
N GLU A 135 -12.89 -19.40 14.24
CA GLU A 135 -13.82 -18.57 15.01
C GLU A 135 -13.95 -17.16 14.43
N ALA A 136 -12.84 -16.53 14.07
CA ALA A 136 -12.86 -15.22 13.43
C ALA A 136 -13.61 -15.25 12.09
N LYS A 137 -13.50 -16.35 11.34
CA LYS A 137 -14.26 -16.56 10.10
C LYS A 137 -15.76 -16.73 10.35
N SER A 138 -16.17 -17.48 11.38
CA SER A 138 -17.61 -17.64 11.68
C SER A 138 -18.26 -16.32 12.13
N ASP A 139 -17.51 -15.47 12.81
CA ASP A 139 -17.99 -14.18 13.30
C ASP A 139 -18.02 -13.09 12.23
N LEU A 140 -17.53 -13.38 11.02
CA LEU A 140 -17.38 -12.37 9.99
C LEU A 140 -18.69 -11.78 9.50
N GLN A 141 -19.69 -12.64 9.28
CA GLN A 141 -21.02 -12.19 8.90
C GLN A 141 -21.57 -11.27 9.99
N ARG A 142 -21.37 -11.64 11.25
CA ARG A 142 -21.80 -10.84 12.40
C ARG A 142 -21.10 -9.48 12.43
N THR A 143 -19.80 -9.42 12.12
CA THR A 143 -19.06 -8.16 12.00
C THR A 143 -19.61 -7.25 10.90
N PHE A 144 -19.93 -7.84 9.74
CA PHE A 144 -20.56 -7.09 8.66
C PHE A 144 -21.94 -6.54 9.06
N GLU A 145 -22.78 -7.35 9.70
CA GLU A 145 -24.10 -6.90 10.18
C GLU A 145 -23.98 -5.76 11.20
N PHE A 146 -23.05 -5.86 12.15
CA PHE A 146 -22.79 -4.78 13.10
C PHE A 146 -22.28 -3.52 12.43
N PHE A 147 -21.41 -3.65 11.43
CA PHE A 147 -20.90 -2.51 10.69
C PHE A 147 -22.03 -1.79 9.95
N VAL A 148 -22.85 -2.52 9.18
CA VAL A 148 -23.99 -1.95 8.44
C VAL A 148 -24.94 -1.27 9.41
N TRP A 149 -25.25 -1.91 10.53
CA TRP A 149 -26.14 -1.34 11.54
C TRP A 149 -25.58 -0.05 12.16
N ASN A 150 -24.31 -0.05 12.59
CA ASN A 150 -23.67 1.09 13.24
C ASN A 150 -23.47 2.26 12.27
N ALA A 151 -23.07 1.97 11.02
CA ALA A 151 -22.96 2.96 9.98
C ALA A 151 -24.32 3.60 9.67
N ALA A 152 -25.37 2.78 9.54
CA ALA A 152 -26.71 3.26 9.28
C ALA A 152 -27.27 4.10 10.43
N ASP A 153 -27.06 3.67 11.68
CA ASP A 153 -27.48 4.43 12.87
C ASP A 153 -26.81 5.81 12.92
N ARG A 154 -25.49 5.86 12.69
CA ARG A 154 -24.74 7.12 12.70
C ARG A 154 -25.18 8.05 11.56
N LEU A 155 -25.39 7.52 10.35
CA LEU A 155 -25.90 8.31 9.22
C LEU A 155 -27.32 8.82 9.48
N TYR A 156 -28.20 7.94 9.98
CA TYR A 156 -29.57 8.29 10.32
C TYR A 156 -29.63 9.43 11.34
N ARG A 157 -28.85 9.32 12.43
CA ARG A 157 -28.74 10.40 13.43
C ARG A 157 -28.20 11.69 12.83
N PHE A 158 -27.20 11.61 11.95
CA PHE A 158 -26.62 12.76 11.27
C PHE A 158 -27.66 13.53 10.43
N ILE A 159 -28.44 12.81 9.61
CA ILE A 159 -29.51 13.37 8.76
C ILE A 159 -30.58 14.08 9.61
N HIS A 160 -30.86 13.56 10.81
CA HIS A 160 -31.88 14.11 11.72
C HIS A 160 -31.36 15.26 12.61
N THR A 161 -30.13 15.74 12.41
CA THR A 161 -29.63 16.90 13.15
C THR A 161 -30.21 18.22 12.64
N VAL A 162 -30.34 19.19 13.55
CA VAL A 162 -30.75 20.57 13.20
C VAL A 162 -29.75 21.20 12.22
N ASN A 163 -28.46 20.90 12.38
CA ASN A 163 -27.41 21.41 11.49
C ASN A 163 -27.57 20.87 10.07
N PHE A 164 -27.85 19.57 9.90
CA PHE A 164 -28.12 19.00 8.58
C PHE A 164 -29.29 19.71 7.90
N LYS A 165 -30.43 19.83 8.59
CA LYS A 165 -31.61 20.56 8.07
C LYS A 165 -31.27 22.00 7.66
N ARG A 166 -30.57 22.73 8.52
CA ARG A 166 -30.15 24.12 8.26
C ARG A 166 -29.28 24.21 7.02
N ASP A 167 -28.28 23.34 6.90
CA ASP A 167 -27.34 23.36 5.78
C ASP A 167 -28.06 23.08 4.45
N ILE A 168 -28.95 22.10 4.44
CA ILE A 168 -29.74 21.74 3.25
C ILE A 168 -30.66 22.88 2.83
N LEU A 169 -31.36 23.51 3.77
CA LEU A 169 -32.31 24.59 3.51
C LEU A 169 -31.67 25.97 3.29
N SER A 170 -30.37 26.14 3.58
CA SER A 170 -29.69 27.44 3.51
C SER A 170 -29.72 28.05 2.10
N ASN A 171 -29.97 29.36 1.96
CA ASN A 171 -29.95 30.06 0.67
C ASN A 171 -30.89 29.47 -0.39
N THR A 172 -31.98 28.81 0.03
CA THR A 172 -32.99 28.26 -0.89
C THR A 172 -34.11 29.24 -1.17
N GLU A 173 -34.16 30.38 -0.48
CA GLU A 173 -35.21 31.41 -0.60
C GLU A 173 -35.28 32.03 -2.00
N LYS A 174 -34.19 31.93 -2.77
CA LYS A 174 -34.08 32.47 -4.14
C LYS A 174 -34.48 31.48 -5.22
N LEU A 175 -34.82 30.24 -4.87
CA LEU A 175 -35.15 29.18 -5.82
C LEU A 175 -36.62 29.24 -6.26
N THR A 176 -36.91 28.68 -7.44
CA THR A 176 -38.28 28.56 -7.92
C THR A 176 -39.01 27.40 -7.25
N ARG A 177 -40.33 27.49 -7.17
CA ARG A 177 -41.20 26.40 -6.66
C ARG A 177 -40.99 25.07 -7.40
N LEU A 178 -40.62 25.12 -8.68
CA LEU A 178 -40.40 23.94 -9.51
C LEU A 178 -38.99 23.34 -9.35
N GLY A 179 -38.01 24.14 -8.95
CA GLY A 179 -36.61 23.71 -8.82
C GLY A 179 -36.19 23.32 -7.40
N ILE A 180 -37.00 23.64 -6.38
CA ILE A 180 -36.61 23.45 -4.98
C ILE A 180 -36.40 21.97 -4.63
N GLU A 181 -37.28 21.08 -5.08
CA GLU A 181 -37.20 19.65 -4.74
C GLU A 181 -35.91 19.01 -5.26
N GLU A 182 -35.60 19.20 -6.54
CA GLU A 182 -34.39 18.67 -7.18
C GLU A 182 -33.10 19.24 -6.56
N GLU A 183 -33.11 20.53 -6.20
CA GLU A 183 -31.97 21.15 -5.54
C GLU A 183 -31.78 20.62 -4.11
N LEU A 184 -32.86 20.44 -3.34
CA LEU A 184 -32.79 19.83 -2.01
C LEU A 184 -32.26 18.39 -2.08
N LYS A 185 -32.72 17.61 -3.07
CA LYS A 185 -32.22 16.26 -3.35
C LYS A 185 -30.71 16.27 -3.59
N LYS A 186 -30.22 17.08 -4.53
CA LYS A 186 -28.77 17.19 -4.83
C LYS A 186 -27.95 17.58 -3.61
N ARG A 187 -28.48 18.45 -2.75
CA ARG A 187 -27.80 18.86 -1.52
C ARG A 187 -27.73 17.74 -0.50
N VAL A 188 -28.83 17.00 -0.32
CA VAL A 188 -28.87 15.81 0.55
C VAL A 188 -27.89 14.76 0.04
N GLU A 189 -27.90 14.46 -1.26
CA GLU A 189 -26.95 13.56 -1.93
C GLU A 189 -25.50 13.95 -1.65
N ARG A 190 -25.16 15.22 -1.89
CA ARG A 190 -23.80 15.73 -1.69
C ARG A 190 -23.39 15.64 -0.22
N LYS A 191 -24.28 16.01 0.71
CA LYS A 191 -23.96 16.01 2.14
C LYS A 191 -23.79 14.60 2.69
N ILE A 192 -24.62 13.65 2.26
CA ILE A 192 -24.47 12.22 2.60
C ILE A 192 -23.19 11.65 1.98
N SER A 193 -22.84 12.02 0.74
CA SER A 193 -21.60 11.59 0.08
C SER A 193 -20.35 12.03 0.86
N VAL A 194 -20.33 13.30 1.29
CA VAL A 194 -19.24 13.84 2.13
C VAL A 194 -19.17 13.09 3.46
N TRP A 195 -20.30 12.92 4.15
CA TRP A 195 -20.34 12.17 5.40
C TRP A 195 -19.82 10.74 5.22
N HIS A 196 -20.21 10.06 4.14
CA HIS A 196 -19.71 8.73 3.82
C HIS A 196 -18.19 8.70 3.67
N GLY A 197 -17.62 9.62 2.88
CA GLY A 197 -16.18 9.71 2.67
C GLY A 197 -15.39 9.97 3.95
N GLU A 198 -15.99 10.70 4.90
CA GLU A 198 -15.33 11.06 6.17
C GLU A 198 -15.48 9.99 7.27
N ASN A 199 -16.53 9.16 7.24
CA ASN A 199 -16.92 8.36 8.41
C ASN A 199 -16.88 6.83 8.19
N ILE A 200 -17.13 6.33 6.96
CA ILE A 200 -17.35 4.89 6.75
C ILE A 200 -16.12 4.05 7.08
N GLU A 201 -14.92 4.50 6.70
CA GLU A 201 -13.68 3.81 7.02
C GLU A 201 -13.50 3.66 8.53
N HIS A 202 -13.65 4.76 9.27
CA HIS A 202 -13.51 4.75 10.72
C HIS A 202 -14.54 3.83 11.37
N ILE A 203 -15.81 3.88 10.96
CA ILE A 203 -16.87 3.03 11.51
C ILE A 203 -16.59 1.56 11.23
N PHE A 204 -16.08 1.22 10.04
CA PHE A 204 -15.67 -0.14 9.72
C PHE A 204 -14.52 -0.60 10.60
N LEU A 205 -13.45 0.19 10.71
CA LEU A 205 -12.28 -0.14 11.53
C LEU A 205 -12.65 -0.30 13.01
N GLU A 206 -13.40 0.63 13.57
CA GLU A 206 -13.91 0.58 14.95
C GLU A 206 -14.71 -0.72 15.18
N THR A 207 -15.65 -1.02 14.29
CA THR A 207 -16.48 -2.23 14.40
C THR A 207 -15.65 -3.52 14.30
N PHE A 208 -14.73 -3.55 13.33
CA PHE A 208 -13.87 -4.70 13.10
C PHE A 208 -12.94 -4.95 14.28
N LEU A 209 -12.31 -3.90 14.82
CA LEU A 209 -11.42 -4.00 15.97
C LEU A 209 -12.16 -4.39 17.25
N ASN A 210 -13.37 -3.90 17.46
CA ASN A 210 -14.18 -4.30 18.61
C ASN A 210 -14.51 -5.81 18.61
N ILE A 211 -14.69 -6.43 17.44
CA ILE A 211 -15.06 -7.85 17.35
C ILE A 211 -13.84 -8.77 17.19
N HIS A 212 -12.81 -8.31 16.47
CA HIS A 212 -11.67 -9.14 16.09
C HIS A 212 -10.34 -8.67 16.67
N GLY A 213 -10.23 -7.48 17.25
CA GLY A 213 -8.97 -6.89 17.71
C GLY A 213 -8.19 -7.81 18.65
N GLU A 214 -8.83 -8.33 19.71
CA GLU A 214 -8.20 -9.28 20.63
C GLU A 214 -7.80 -10.60 19.96
N ARG A 215 -8.56 -11.07 18.97
CA ARG A 215 -8.22 -12.28 18.22
C ARG A 215 -7.02 -12.05 17.32
N PHE A 216 -6.96 -10.91 16.64
CA PHE A 216 -5.83 -10.54 15.81
C PHE A 216 -4.57 -10.27 16.61
N LYS A 217 -4.71 -9.72 17.82
CA LYS A 217 -3.63 -9.63 18.79
C LYS A 217 -3.11 -11.02 19.18
N LYS A 218 -3.99 -11.96 19.54
CA LYS A 218 -3.60 -13.35 19.81
C LYS A 218 -2.97 -14.04 18.61
N ILE A 219 -3.50 -13.82 17.40
CA ILE A 219 -2.91 -14.33 16.16
C ILE A 219 -1.48 -13.80 16.00
N HIS A 220 -1.28 -12.50 16.19
CA HIS A 220 0.03 -11.85 16.10
C HIS A 220 1.01 -12.41 17.15
N GLU A 221 0.59 -12.50 18.41
CA GLU A 221 1.38 -13.07 19.51
C GLU A 221 1.78 -14.52 19.22
N LYS A 222 0.84 -15.37 18.82
CA LYS A 222 1.11 -16.78 18.48
C LYS A 222 2.03 -16.91 17.28
N LEU A 223 1.82 -16.13 16.22
CA LEU A 223 2.72 -16.12 15.08
C LEU A 223 4.13 -15.66 15.47
N HIS A 224 4.26 -14.73 16.44
CA HIS A 224 5.55 -14.33 16.99
C HIS A 224 6.21 -15.44 17.80
N ILE A 225 5.46 -16.11 18.68
CA ILE A 225 5.95 -17.28 19.45
C ILE A 225 6.41 -18.38 18.50
N ILE A 226 5.58 -18.75 17.52
CA ILE A 226 5.94 -19.75 16.50
C ILE A 226 7.21 -19.31 15.78
N LYS A 227 7.32 -18.04 15.37
CA LYS A 227 8.53 -17.53 14.72
C LYS A 227 9.76 -17.60 15.62
N ASP A 228 9.62 -17.31 16.91
CA ASP A 228 10.71 -17.37 17.88
C ASP A 228 11.14 -18.81 18.15
N ASP A 229 10.20 -19.73 18.33
CA ASP A 229 10.45 -21.16 18.47
C ASP A 229 11.05 -21.76 17.18
N MET A 230 10.69 -21.18 16.04
CA MET A 230 11.20 -21.52 14.72
C MET A 230 12.36 -20.62 14.27
N GLN A 231 12.99 -19.83 15.16
CA GLN A 231 13.99 -18.84 14.77
C GLN A 231 15.09 -19.50 13.95
N GLY A 232 15.08 -19.12 12.66
CA GLY A 232 16.10 -19.47 11.69
C GLY A 232 15.83 -20.73 10.82
N ILE A 233 14.68 -21.37 11.01
CA ILE A 233 14.12 -22.29 10.03
C ILE A 233 13.96 -21.51 8.71
N LYS A 234 14.37 -22.10 7.58
CA LYS A 234 14.11 -21.53 6.26
C LYS A 234 12.65 -21.76 5.90
N THR A 235 11.76 -21.12 6.61
CA THR A 235 10.47 -20.79 6.05
C THR A 235 10.69 -19.46 5.31
N PRO A 236 10.30 -19.35 4.04
CA PRO A 236 9.99 -18.04 3.51
C PRO A 236 8.80 -17.53 4.33
N PHE A 237 9.08 -16.90 5.48
CA PHE A 237 8.19 -15.99 6.18
C PHE A 237 7.98 -14.74 5.29
N THR A 238 7.79 -14.91 3.98
CA THR A 238 7.75 -13.82 3.01
C THR A 238 6.49 -12.97 3.21
N ALA A 239 5.44 -13.56 3.79
CA ALA A 239 4.23 -12.85 4.15
C ALA A 239 4.22 -12.40 5.61
N TYR A 240 4.99 -13.00 6.53
CA TYR A 240 4.96 -12.62 7.95
C TYR A 240 5.27 -11.14 8.21
N PRO A 241 6.30 -10.48 7.64
CA PRO A 241 6.48 -9.04 7.84
C PRO A 241 5.25 -8.24 7.40
N ARG A 242 4.58 -8.65 6.31
CA ARG A 242 3.37 -8.01 5.80
C ARG A 242 2.16 -8.28 6.69
N ILE A 243 1.98 -9.51 7.16
CA ILE A 243 0.92 -9.95 8.07
C ILE A 243 1.12 -9.32 9.44
N ALA A 244 2.32 -9.41 10.01
CA ALA A 244 2.71 -8.80 11.27
C ALA A 244 2.55 -7.28 11.21
N ALA A 245 2.96 -6.62 10.12
CA ALA A 245 2.72 -5.19 9.97
C ALA A 245 1.23 -4.88 9.79
N ALA A 246 0.44 -5.69 9.06
CA ALA A 246 -1.02 -5.56 8.97
C ALA A 246 -1.73 -5.72 10.32
N LEU A 247 -1.27 -6.67 11.14
CA LEU A 247 -1.82 -6.96 12.46
C LEU A 247 -1.38 -5.92 13.49
N ALA A 248 -0.09 -5.61 13.58
CA ALA A 248 0.45 -4.61 14.51
C ALA A 248 -0.16 -3.23 14.28
N SER A 249 -0.40 -2.89 13.02
CA SER A 249 -1.03 -1.62 12.65
C SER A 249 -2.56 -1.62 12.76
N SER A 250 -3.20 -2.79 12.88
CA SER A 250 -4.59 -2.90 13.34
C SER A 250 -4.72 -2.71 14.86
N ILE A 251 -3.64 -2.98 15.61
CA ILE A 251 -3.59 -2.86 17.07
C ILE A 251 -3.13 -1.46 17.51
N GLY A 252 -2.29 -0.79 16.71
CA GLY A 252 -1.89 0.60 16.92
C GLY A 252 -3.00 1.58 16.52
N SER A 253 -3.39 2.47 17.42
CA SER A 253 -4.56 3.37 17.35
C SER A 253 -4.49 4.49 16.28
N SER A 254 -3.72 4.33 15.21
CA SER A 254 -3.71 5.25 14.07
C SER A 254 -4.20 4.48 12.84
N GLY A 255 -5.41 4.77 12.37
CA GLY A 255 -6.16 4.03 11.34
C GLY A 255 -5.51 3.78 9.97
N THR A 256 -4.20 4.01 9.82
CA THR A 256 -3.41 3.85 8.59
C THR A 256 -2.61 2.55 8.54
N GLY A 257 -3.06 1.49 9.21
CA GLY A 257 -2.36 0.20 9.22
C GLY A 257 -2.53 -0.61 7.94
N ILE A 258 -1.64 -1.54 7.57
CA ILE A 258 -1.70 -2.28 6.29
C ILE A 258 -3.05 -2.98 6.06
N LEU A 259 -3.78 -3.41 7.10
CA LEU A 259 -5.17 -3.86 6.97
C LEU A 259 -6.12 -2.71 6.68
N GLY A 260 -5.98 -1.58 7.41
CA GLY A 260 -6.57 -0.29 7.07
C GLY A 260 -6.27 0.11 5.62
N SER A 261 -5.02 0.22 5.21
CA SER A 261 -4.55 0.48 3.85
C SER A 261 -4.96 -0.56 2.81
N LEU A 262 -5.14 -1.86 3.11
CA LEU A 262 -5.64 -2.86 2.14
C LEU A 262 -7.15 -2.77 1.96
N VAL A 263 -7.85 -2.54 3.07
CA VAL A 263 -9.28 -2.21 3.12
C VAL A 263 -9.43 -0.88 2.37
N VAL A 264 -8.91 0.23 2.86
CA VAL A 264 -8.84 1.56 2.24
C VAL A 264 -8.36 1.54 0.79
N SER A 265 -7.29 0.85 0.40
CA SER A 265 -6.85 0.87 -1.01
C SER A 265 -7.81 0.12 -1.94
N ARG A 266 -8.57 -0.86 -1.44
CA ARG A 266 -9.57 -1.58 -2.23
C ARG A 266 -10.97 -0.99 -2.12
N PHE A 267 -11.31 -0.36 -0.98
CA PHE A 267 -12.56 0.37 -0.73
C PHE A 267 -12.52 1.80 -1.29
N LEU A 268 -11.39 2.49 -1.15
CA LEU A 268 -11.15 3.90 -1.53
C LEU A 268 -10.21 4.05 -2.73
N GLY A 269 -9.64 2.97 -3.30
CA GLY A 269 -8.87 3.01 -4.55
C GLY A 269 -9.70 3.39 -5.79
N SER A 270 -11.01 3.52 -5.63
CA SER A 270 -11.91 4.25 -6.52
C SER A 270 -12.63 5.35 -5.72
N PRO A 271 -11.92 6.41 -5.29
CA PRO A 271 -12.40 7.33 -4.26
C PRO A 271 -13.66 8.10 -4.68
N TYR A 272 -13.94 8.14 -6.00
CA TYR A 272 -15.08 8.87 -6.54
C TYR A 272 -16.18 7.98 -7.12
N ALA A 273 -15.88 6.73 -7.53
CA ALA A 273 -16.91 5.86 -8.10
C ALA A 273 -17.63 5.03 -7.03
N ALA A 274 -16.97 4.50 -6.00
CA ALA A 274 -17.66 3.67 -5.00
C ALA A 274 -18.48 4.51 -4.00
N VAL A 275 -17.92 5.62 -3.50
CA VAL A 275 -18.63 6.56 -2.62
C VAL A 275 -19.72 7.32 -3.40
N GLY A 276 -19.42 7.70 -4.65
CA GLY A 276 -20.40 8.30 -5.56
C GLY A 276 -21.54 7.34 -5.92
N VAL A 277 -21.26 6.09 -6.28
CA VAL A 277 -22.29 5.09 -6.63
C VAL A 277 -23.09 4.64 -5.41
N ALA A 278 -22.50 4.51 -4.23
CA ALA A 278 -23.23 4.19 -3.01
C ALA A 278 -24.14 5.34 -2.55
N ALA A 279 -23.65 6.59 -2.57
CA ALA A 279 -24.48 7.75 -2.21
C ALA A 279 -25.54 8.07 -3.26
N VAL A 280 -25.21 7.94 -4.55
CA VAL A 280 -26.19 8.05 -5.66
C VAL A 280 -27.14 6.85 -5.70
N GLY A 281 -26.74 5.67 -5.22
CA GLY A 281 -27.60 4.48 -5.08
C GLY A 281 -28.60 4.64 -3.93
N ILE A 282 -28.09 5.01 -2.74
CA ILE A 282 -28.92 5.32 -1.56
C ILE A 282 -29.97 6.35 -1.92
N VAL A 283 -29.58 7.45 -2.57
CA VAL A 283 -30.46 8.60 -2.71
C VAL A 283 -31.20 8.59 -4.05
N GLY A 284 -30.57 8.11 -5.12
CA GLY A 284 -31.19 7.98 -6.46
C GLY A 284 -32.18 6.84 -6.58
N GLY A 285 -32.02 5.74 -5.83
CA GLY A 285 -33.01 4.65 -5.76
C GLY A 285 -34.24 4.99 -4.91
N LEU A 286 -34.06 5.82 -3.87
CA LEU A 286 -35.13 6.22 -2.94
C LEU A 286 -35.94 7.44 -3.40
N LEU A 287 -35.34 8.36 -4.16
CA LEU A 287 -35.97 9.63 -4.54
C LEU A 287 -36.62 9.65 -5.94
N VAL A 288 -37.04 8.50 -6.45
CA VAL A 288 -37.92 8.44 -7.65
C VAL A 288 -39.40 8.53 -7.26
N ALA A 289 -39.74 8.32 -5.98
CA ALA A 289 -41.13 8.21 -5.50
C ALA A 289 -41.81 9.56 -5.09
N GLY A 290 -41.19 10.72 -5.36
CA GLY A 290 -41.59 12.02 -4.80
C GLY A 290 -42.50 12.93 -5.64
N LEU A 291 -42.89 12.55 -6.86
CA LEU A 291 -43.54 13.47 -7.83
C LEU A 291 -45.00 13.92 -7.53
N GLY A 292 -45.45 13.87 -6.27
CA GLY A 292 -46.87 14.06 -5.92
C GLY A 292 -47.25 15.30 -5.09
N ALA A 293 -46.31 16.13 -4.61
CA ALA A 293 -46.57 16.99 -3.45
C ALA A 293 -46.63 18.52 -3.68
N LEU A 294 -46.60 19.00 -4.93
CA LEU A 294 -46.71 20.43 -5.22
C LEU A 294 -48.18 20.87 -5.29
N ASN A 295 -48.75 21.22 -4.13
CA ASN A 295 -50.02 21.93 -4.09
C ASN A 295 -49.75 23.42 -4.41
N LEU A 296 -50.15 23.87 -5.60
CA LEU A 296 -49.81 25.21 -6.12
C LEU A 296 -50.34 26.38 -5.25
N GLN A 297 -51.27 26.09 -4.33
CA GLN A 297 -51.85 27.05 -3.39
C GLN A 297 -50.99 27.31 -2.14
N ASP A 298 -50.01 26.46 -1.84
CA ASP A 298 -49.15 26.63 -0.66
C ASP A 298 -48.11 27.77 -0.86
N ASP A 299 -47.71 28.41 0.24
CA ASP A 299 -46.58 29.33 0.22
C ASP A 299 -45.24 28.59 0.00
N PHE A 300 -44.20 29.32 -0.40
CA PHE A 300 -42.91 28.72 -0.75
C PHE A 300 -42.26 28.02 0.45
N ASP A 301 -42.42 28.56 1.67
CA ASP A 301 -41.85 27.97 2.88
C ASP A 301 -42.49 26.62 3.22
N THR A 302 -43.81 26.50 3.03
CA THR A 302 -44.58 25.27 3.20
C THR A 302 -44.17 24.23 2.16
N ILE A 303 -44.04 24.62 0.88
CA ILE A 303 -43.56 23.74 -0.18
C ILE A 303 -42.15 23.24 0.13
N ARG A 304 -41.24 24.15 0.50
CA ARG A 304 -39.85 23.85 0.85
C ARG A 304 -39.75 22.89 2.05
N ALA A 305 -40.53 23.14 3.11
CA ALA A 305 -40.54 22.29 4.29
C ALA A 305 -41.10 20.89 3.99
N ARG A 306 -42.19 20.80 3.21
CA ARG A 306 -42.79 19.52 2.81
C ARG A 306 -41.84 18.71 1.93
N ALA A 307 -41.19 19.36 0.95
CA ALA A 307 -40.21 18.72 0.08
C ALA A 307 -39.03 18.16 0.89
N TYR A 308 -38.49 18.94 1.82
CA TYR A 308 -37.44 18.46 2.72
C TYR A 308 -37.89 17.25 3.55
N THR A 309 -39.06 17.31 4.18
CA THR A 309 -39.59 16.20 4.98
C THR A 309 -39.79 14.95 4.12
N ALA A 310 -40.38 15.08 2.94
CA ALA A 310 -40.55 13.95 2.02
C ALA A 310 -39.21 13.30 1.64
N ILE A 311 -38.18 14.10 1.35
CA ILE A 311 -36.83 13.58 1.06
C ILE A 311 -36.26 12.83 2.28
N VAL A 312 -36.33 13.41 3.47
CA VAL A 312 -35.79 12.79 4.70
C VAL A 312 -36.56 11.53 5.11
N ASP A 313 -37.89 11.50 4.93
CA ASP A 313 -38.72 10.34 5.26
C ASP A 313 -38.37 9.13 4.39
N THR A 314 -37.92 9.35 3.14
CA THR A 314 -37.40 8.25 2.30
C THR A 314 -36.10 7.65 2.84
N LEU A 315 -35.32 8.42 3.60
CA LEU A 315 -34.06 8.03 4.24
C LEU A 315 -34.29 7.38 5.62
N SER A 316 -35.26 6.48 5.70
CA SER A 316 -35.53 5.69 6.91
C SER A 316 -34.32 4.81 7.27
N MET A 317 -34.21 4.43 8.55
CA MET A 317 -33.16 3.52 9.03
C MET A 317 -33.09 2.22 8.21
N GLU A 318 -34.25 1.62 7.90
CA GLU A 318 -34.33 0.38 7.13
C GLU A 318 -33.79 0.56 5.70
N ASN A 319 -34.15 1.67 5.06
CA ASN A 319 -33.67 1.98 3.72
C ASN A 319 -32.16 2.25 3.70
N ILE A 320 -31.65 3.03 4.67
CA ILE A 320 -30.21 3.27 4.80
C ILE A 320 -29.45 1.95 4.98
N GLN A 321 -29.93 1.06 5.86
CA GLN A 321 -29.30 -0.25 6.09
C GLN A 321 -29.29 -1.11 4.82
N LYS A 322 -30.42 -1.19 4.12
CA LYS A 322 -30.55 -1.97 2.88
C LYS A 322 -29.54 -1.52 1.83
N GLU A 323 -29.42 -0.21 1.64
CA GLU A 323 -28.53 0.37 0.64
C GLU A 323 -27.05 0.27 1.05
N MET A 324 -26.72 0.45 2.33
CA MET A 324 -25.38 0.17 2.85
C MET A 324 -25.00 -1.29 2.65
N ARG A 325 -25.93 -2.23 2.89
CA ARG A 325 -25.70 -3.65 2.64
C ARG A 325 -25.39 -3.90 1.17
N ALA A 326 -26.23 -3.40 0.27
CA ALA A 326 -26.04 -3.56 -1.17
C ALA A 326 -24.70 -2.97 -1.64
N SER A 327 -24.27 -1.86 -1.05
CA SER A 327 -23.04 -1.16 -1.42
C SER A 327 -21.77 -1.86 -0.93
N TYR A 328 -21.79 -2.44 0.28
CA TYR A 328 -20.55 -2.88 0.93
C TYR A 328 -20.42 -4.40 1.08
N GLU A 329 -21.50 -5.17 1.01
CA GLU A 329 -21.47 -6.61 1.33
C GLU A 329 -20.47 -7.39 0.50
N LYS A 330 -20.48 -7.19 -0.82
CA LYS A 330 -19.61 -7.91 -1.75
C LYS A 330 -18.14 -7.58 -1.51
N ASP A 331 -17.82 -6.30 -1.34
CA ASP A 331 -16.44 -5.83 -1.21
C ASP A 331 -15.85 -6.23 0.14
N ILE A 332 -16.63 -6.10 1.24
CA ILE A 332 -16.24 -6.55 2.58
C ILE A 332 -15.99 -8.05 2.58
N LYS A 333 -16.91 -8.84 2.03
CA LYS A 333 -16.74 -10.29 1.90
C LYS A 333 -15.48 -10.65 1.11
N THR A 334 -15.23 -9.97 -0.01
CA THR A 334 -14.07 -10.23 -0.87
C THR A 334 -12.75 -9.89 -0.18
N VAL A 335 -12.67 -8.73 0.48
CA VAL A 335 -11.45 -8.30 1.20
C VAL A 335 -11.13 -9.27 2.31
N ILE A 336 -12.12 -9.64 3.11
CA ILE A 336 -11.93 -10.60 4.19
C ILE A 336 -11.52 -11.95 3.64
N GLN A 337 -12.24 -12.51 2.66
CA GLN A 337 -11.91 -13.82 2.09
C GLN A 337 -10.48 -13.82 1.56
N THR A 338 -10.07 -12.76 0.85
CA THR A 338 -8.69 -12.63 0.36
C THR A 338 -7.67 -12.66 1.50
N PHE A 339 -7.92 -11.94 2.60
CA PHE A 339 -6.99 -11.88 3.72
C PHE A 339 -6.97 -13.17 4.54
N MET A 340 -8.14 -13.64 4.99
CA MET A 340 -8.29 -14.77 5.89
C MET A 340 -8.01 -16.11 5.18
N GLU A 341 -8.66 -16.35 4.05
CA GLU A 341 -8.56 -17.61 3.30
C GLU A 341 -7.38 -17.61 2.32
N GLY A 342 -6.95 -16.42 1.88
CA GLY A 342 -5.81 -16.27 0.98
C GLY A 342 -4.49 -16.14 1.75
N GLU A 343 -4.21 -14.96 2.26
CA GLU A 343 -2.88 -14.63 2.82
C GLU A 343 -2.57 -15.40 4.10
N LEU A 344 -3.48 -15.33 5.10
CA LEU A 344 -3.24 -15.91 6.42
C LEU A 344 -3.27 -17.44 6.39
N GLN A 345 -4.25 -18.06 5.73
CA GLN A 345 -4.30 -19.51 5.59
C GLN A 345 -3.09 -20.08 4.84
N LYS A 346 -2.61 -19.39 3.79
CA LYS A 346 -1.37 -19.81 3.09
C LYS A 346 -0.17 -19.78 4.02
N GLU A 347 -0.05 -18.76 4.86
CA GLU A 347 1.04 -18.68 5.83
C GLU A 347 0.97 -19.81 6.86
N ILE A 348 -0.22 -20.09 7.40
CA ILE A 348 -0.45 -21.23 8.31
C ILE A 348 -0.04 -22.56 7.65
N ASN A 349 -0.50 -22.81 6.43
CA ASN A 349 -0.17 -24.04 5.69
C ASN A 349 1.34 -24.16 5.44
N ASN A 350 2.00 -23.04 5.11
CA ASN A 350 3.45 -23.00 4.95
C ASN A 350 4.17 -23.33 6.26
N LEU A 351 3.74 -22.73 7.38
CA LEU A 351 4.31 -23.02 8.69
C LEU A 351 4.15 -24.50 9.06
N ASN A 352 2.97 -25.06 8.86
CA ASN A 352 2.68 -26.46 9.13
C ASN A 352 3.63 -27.39 8.35
N LYS A 353 3.72 -27.18 7.03
CA LYS A 353 4.61 -27.96 6.16
C LYS A 353 6.08 -27.87 6.59
N ASN A 354 6.51 -26.69 7.03
CA ASN A 354 7.88 -26.47 7.45
C ASN A 354 8.20 -27.14 8.79
N ILE A 355 7.29 -27.06 9.77
CA ILE A 355 7.40 -27.79 11.04
C ILE A 355 7.48 -29.30 10.77
N ASP A 356 6.59 -29.85 9.94
CA ASP A 356 6.58 -31.27 9.57
C ASP A 356 7.87 -31.73 8.86
N THR A 357 8.42 -30.87 8.01
CA THR A 357 9.69 -31.15 7.31
C THR A 357 10.84 -31.18 8.31
N MET A 358 10.84 -30.27 9.28
CA MET A 358 11.88 -30.18 10.31
C MET A 358 11.86 -31.38 11.26
N LEU A 359 10.68 -31.78 11.72
CA LEU A 359 10.51 -32.98 12.55
C LEU A 359 11.09 -34.23 11.86
N ARG A 360 10.93 -34.34 10.53
CA ARG A 360 11.46 -35.46 9.74
C ARG A 360 12.98 -35.46 9.57
N HIS A 361 13.62 -34.29 9.59
CA HIS A 361 15.06 -34.14 9.31
C HIS A 361 15.91 -33.85 10.56
N LEU A 362 15.31 -33.92 11.74
CA LEU A 362 15.96 -33.51 12.98
C LEU A 362 17.21 -34.35 13.28
N ASP A 363 17.12 -35.67 13.07
CA ASP A 363 18.25 -36.61 13.19
C ASP A 363 19.34 -36.38 12.14
N ASP A 364 18.98 -35.92 10.94
CA ASP A 364 19.94 -35.65 9.87
C ASP A 364 20.79 -34.42 10.20
N TYR A 365 20.18 -33.38 10.78
CA TYR A 365 20.90 -32.17 11.19
C TYR A 365 21.95 -32.45 12.27
N SER A 366 21.63 -33.32 13.24
CA SER A 366 22.60 -33.76 14.26
C SER A 366 23.81 -34.43 13.62
N LYS A 367 23.61 -35.28 12.61
CA LYS A 367 24.70 -35.94 11.86
C LYS A 367 25.52 -34.96 11.01
N GLU A 368 24.92 -33.87 10.56
CA GLU A 368 25.54 -32.85 9.71
C GLU A 368 26.24 -31.72 10.47
N GLU A 369 26.24 -31.71 11.81
CA GLU A 369 26.71 -30.59 12.63
C GLU A 369 28.11 -30.10 12.20
N VAL A 370 29.06 -31.02 12.03
CA VAL A 370 30.44 -30.71 11.66
C VAL A 370 30.52 -30.01 10.30
N ALA A 371 29.75 -30.49 9.32
CA ALA A 371 29.68 -29.89 7.98
C ALA A 371 29.06 -28.48 8.04
N LEU A 372 28.01 -28.30 8.86
CA LEU A 372 27.36 -27.01 9.07
C LEU A 372 28.30 -25.99 9.74
N ARG A 373 29.12 -26.40 10.73
CA ARG A 373 30.14 -25.53 11.35
C ARG A 373 31.17 -25.05 10.33
N SER A 374 31.64 -25.97 9.48
CA SER A 374 32.58 -25.67 8.40
C SER A 374 31.99 -24.66 7.41
N LEU A 375 30.74 -24.88 7.00
CA LEU A 375 30.04 -24.00 6.07
C LEU A 375 29.80 -22.59 6.67
N ARG A 376 29.40 -22.50 7.95
CA ARG A 376 29.22 -21.21 8.64
C ARG A 376 30.51 -20.39 8.67
N THR A 377 31.62 -21.07 8.90
CA THR A 377 32.96 -20.45 8.90
C THR A 377 33.29 -19.87 7.53
N LYS A 378 33.04 -20.64 6.45
CA LYS A 378 33.24 -20.17 5.06
C LYS A 378 32.35 -18.99 4.71
N ILE A 379 31.08 -19.01 5.10
CA ILE A 379 30.15 -17.88 4.85
C ILE A 379 30.63 -16.63 5.60
N SER A 380 31.02 -16.78 6.87
CA SER A 380 31.52 -15.67 7.68
C SER A 380 32.80 -15.06 7.08
N TYR A 381 33.68 -15.91 6.53
CA TYR A 381 34.85 -15.46 5.78
C TYR A 381 34.46 -14.68 4.52
N ASN A 382 33.54 -15.21 3.71
CA ASN A 382 33.07 -14.52 2.49
C ASN A 382 32.40 -13.17 2.78
N ILE A 383 31.62 -13.06 3.87
CA ILE A 383 31.03 -11.77 4.29
C ILE A 383 32.13 -10.76 4.66
N LYS A 384 33.20 -11.20 5.32
CA LYS A 384 34.34 -10.33 5.63
C LYS A 384 35.07 -9.87 4.38
N GLU A 385 35.37 -10.79 3.46
CA GLU A 385 35.99 -10.47 2.17
C GLU A 385 35.12 -9.49 1.36
N LEU A 386 33.81 -9.73 1.28
CA LEU A 386 32.88 -8.85 0.57
C LEU A 386 32.89 -7.43 1.17
N ASN A 387 32.89 -7.32 2.50
CA ASN A 387 32.99 -6.04 3.19
C ASN A 387 34.32 -5.31 2.92
N VAL A 388 35.43 -6.04 2.79
CA VAL A 388 36.74 -5.47 2.41
C VAL A 388 36.69 -4.97 0.97
N VAL A 389 36.15 -5.76 0.04
CA VAL A 389 35.99 -5.35 -1.36
C VAL A 389 35.10 -4.11 -1.47
N ALA A 390 33.96 -4.09 -0.79
CA ALA A 390 33.06 -2.94 -0.77
C ALA A 390 33.77 -1.69 -0.26
N ARG A 391 34.51 -1.77 0.86
CA ARG A 391 35.27 -0.63 1.39
C ARG A 391 36.39 -0.17 0.46
N THR A 392 37.09 -1.10 -0.19
CA THR A 392 38.26 -0.77 -1.03
C THR A 392 37.85 -0.16 -2.36
N LYS A 393 36.82 -0.72 -3.01
CA LYS A 393 36.31 -0.26 -4.30
C LYS A 393 35.46 1.01 -4.20
N ILE A 394 34.78 1.23 -3.07
CA ILE A 394 34.00 2.46 -2.84
C ILE A 394 34.90 3.61 -2.35
N ARG A 395 36.04 3.34 -1.67
CA ARG A 395 36.98 4.38 -1.20
C ARG A 395 38.10 4.73 -2.19
N SER A 396 38.36 3.92 -3.22
CA SER A 396 39.40 4.23 -4.21
C SER A 396 38.95 5.28 -5.24
N ILE A 397 37.89 6.02 -4.92
CA ILE A 397 37.12 6.96 -5.76
C ILE A 397 36.67 8.08 -4.82
#